data_AF-A0A930WCB3-F1
#
_entry.id   AF-A0A930WCB3-F1
#
_cell.length_a   1.000
_cell.length_b   1.000
_cell.length_c   1.000
_cell.angle_alpha   90.00
_cell.angle_beta   90.00
_cell.angle_gamma   90.00
#
_symmetry.space_group_name_H-M   'P 1'
#
loop_
_entity.id
_entity.type
_entity.pdbx_description
1 polymer ?
#
loop_
_entity_poly.entity_id
_entity_poly.type
_entity_poly.pdbx_seq_one_letter_code
_entity_poly.pdbx_strand_id
1 'polypeptide(L)'
;AVQPSPDGLAQAFLIGADFIGGEGCALVLGDNIFYGSDFAQVLQQVVQHDTGATVFAYYVSDPERYGVVSFDADGKALSLEEKPKQPKSNYAVTGLYFYDHDIVDIARAVRPSARGELEITDVNIAYLTAKKLRVERLRRGYAWLDTGTQESLLSAAAFVQTIQARQGLKIACIEEIAYRMGYIDAEQVLRLAEPLAKNEYGVYLKRIVDEM
;
A
#
# COMPACT_ATOMS: atom_id res chain seq x y z
N ALA A 1 -5.95 -12.67 -14.91
CA ALA A 1 -5.28 -11.93 -16.00
C ALA A 1 -3.78 -11.86 -15.70
N VAL A 2 -2.93 -11.59 -16.69
CA VAL A 2 -1.47 -11.49 -16.55
C VAL A 2 -1.02 -10.13 -17.10
N GLN A 3 0.02 -9.53 -16.53
CA GLN A 3 0.69 -8.35 -17.09
C GLN A 3 1.72 -8.80 -18.14
N PRO A 4 1.51 -8.52 -19.44
CA PRO A 4 2.41 -9.02 -20.49
C PRO A 4 3.75 -8.26 -20.56
N SER A 5 3.74 -6.98 -20.19
CA SER A 5 4.89 -6.07 -20.19
C SER A 5 4.71 -5.03 -19.07
N PRO A 6 5.78 -4.56 -18.41
CA PRO A 6 5.69 -3.58 -17.32
C PRO A 6 5.44 -2.16 -17.86
N ASP A 7 4.29 -1.92 -18.46
CA ASP A 7 3.96 -0.65 -19.15
C ASP A 7 3.40 0.42 -18.18
N GLY A 8 3.77 0.37 -16.91
CA GLY A 8 3.34 1.31 -15.87
C GLY A 8 2.21 0.81 -14.95
N LEU A 9 2.12 1.43 -13.77
CA LEU A 9 1.26 0.99 -12.67
C LEU A 9 -0.24 1.13 -12.97
N ALA A 10 -0.64 2.15 -13.73
CA ALA A 10 -2.06 2.35 -14.07
C ALA A 10 -2.60 1.24 -15.01
N GLN A 11 -1.73 0.46 -15.64
CA GLN A 11 -2.10 -0.72 -16.42
C GLN A 11 -2.84 -1.77 -15.56
N ALA A 12 -2.61 -1.79 -14.24
CA ALA A 12 -3.29 -2.70 -13.31
C ALA A 12 -4.83 -2.60 -13.42
N PHE A 13 -5.37 -1.39 -13.59
CA PHE A 13 -6.81 -1.16 -13.70
C PHE A 13 -7.38 -1.56 -15.06
N LEU A 14 -6.55 -1.59 -16.11
CA LEU A 14 -6.93 -2.08 -17.43
C LEU A 14 -6.96 -3.61 -17.46
N ILE A 15 -5.92 -4.23 -16.89
CA ILE A 15 -5.80 -5.69 -16.76
C ILE A 15 -6.89 -6.25 -15.82
N GLY A 16 -7.15 -5.54 -14.74
CA GLY A 16 -8.11 -5.92 -13.71
C GLY A 16 -9.53 -5.41 -13.95
N ALA A 17 -9.85 -4.77 -15.08
CA ALA A 17 -11.13 -4.11 -15.30
C ALA A 17 -12.35 -5.02 -15.05
N ASP A 18 -12.31 -6.24 -15.59
CA ASP A 18 -13.39 -7.23 -15.40
C ASP A 18 -13.48 -7.72 -13.95
N PHE A 19 -12.36 -7.78 -13.24
CA PHE A 19 -12.31 -8.16 -11.82
C PHE A 19 -12.83 -7.05 -10.91
N ILE A 20 -12.51 -5.79 -11.22
CA ILE A 20 -13.01 -4.61 -10.51
C ILE A 20 -14.53 -4.49 -10.69
N GLY A 21 -15.07 -4.90 -11.85
CA GLY A 21 -16.51 -5.06 -12.03
C GLY A 21 -17.33 -3.77 -11.93
N GLY A 22 -16.70 -2.61 -12.07
CA GLY A 22 -17.34 -1.30 -11.89
C GLY A 22 -17.49 -0.87 -10.43
N GLU A 23 -16.83 -1.54 -9.49
CA GLU A 23 -16.74 -1.13 -8.09
C GLU A 23 -15.47 -0.31 -7.82
N GLY A 24 -15.34 0.21 -6.59
CA GLY A 24 -14.08 0.77 -6.12
C GLY A 24 -13.04 -0.32 -5.85
N CYS A 25 -11.75 0.04 -5.82
CA CYS A 25 -10.69 -0.92 -5.52
C CYS A 25 -9.53 -0.29 -4.76
N ALA A 26 -8.73 -1.15 -4.14
CA ALA A 26 -7.43 -0.80 -3.58
C ALA A 26 -6.31 -1.38 -4.45
N LEU A 27 -5.27 -0.59 -4.70
CA LEU A 27 -4.03 -1.03 -5.33
C LEU A 27 -2.91 -0.92 -4.29
N VAL A 28 -2.16 -2.02 -4.12
CA VAL A 28 -0.94 -2.04 -3.31
C VAL A 28 0.21 -2.58 -4.16
N LEU A 29 1.37 -1.92 -4.09
CA LEU A 29 2.59 -2.39 -4.74
C LEU A 29 3.20 -3.54 -3.92
N GLY A 30 3.56 -4.64 -4.59
CA GLY A 30 3.99 -5.88 -3.93
C GLY A 30 5.32 -5.80 -3.18
N ASP A 31 6.09 -4.73 -3.39
CA ASP A 31 7.41 -4.46 -2.80
C ASP A 31 7.36 -3.41 -1.66
N ASN A 32 6.15 -2.96 -1.29
CA ASN A 32 5.93 -1.95 -0.26
C ASN A 32 5.56 -2.60 1.09
N ILE A 33 6.31 -2.26 2.13
CA ILE A 33 6.05 -2.71 3.51
C ILE A 33 5.59 -1.52 4.34
N PHE A 34 4.46 -1.68 5.02
CA PHE A 34 3.88 -0.70 5.93
C PHE A 34 3.84 -1.26 7.36
N TYR A 35 4.20 -0.44 8.34
CA TYR A 35 4.12 -0.78 9.75
C TYR A 35 3.69 0.44 10.56
N GLY A 36 2.78 0.23 11.51
CA GLY A 36 2.30 1.26 12.45
C GLY A 36 1.22 0.70 13.36
N SER A 37 1.13 1.18 14.59
CA SER A 37 0.26 0.62 15.64
C SER A 37 -1.24 0.70 15.33
N ASP A 38 -1.66 1.71 14.56
CA ASP A 38 -3.05 2.01 14.23
C ASP A 38 -3.34 1.92 12.72
N PHE A 39 -2.41 1.34 11.95
CA PHE A 39 -2.51 1.31 10.49
C PHE A 39 -3.79 0.61 10.01
N ALA A 40 -4.18 -0.50 10.63
CA ALA A 40 -5.42 -1.21 10.30
C ALA A 40 -6.67 -0.32 10.48
N GLN A 41 -6.71 0.50 11.54
CA GLN A 41 -7.84 1.42 11.80
C GLN A 41 -7.88 2.54 10.76
N VAL A 42 -6.72 3.07 10.37
CA VAL A 42 -6.62 4.04 9.28
C VAL A 42 -7.17 3.46 7.97
N LEU A 43 -6.78 2.23 7.61
CA LEU A 43 -7.30 1.59 6.40
C LEU A 43 -8.82 1.36 6.47
N GLN A 44 -9.33 0.92 7.62
CA GLN A 44 -10.77 0.74 7.85
C GLN A 44 -11.57 2.04 7.75
N GLN A 45 -10.98 3.18 8.12
CA GLN A 45 -11.61 4.50 7.94
C GLN A 45 -11.60 4.93 6.48
N VAL A 46 -10.49 4.70 5.77
CA VAL A 46 -10.36 5.06 4.35
C VAL A 46 -11.39 4.34 3.49
N VAL A 47 -11.65 3.05 3.75
CA VAL A 47 -12.64 2.27 2.99
C VAL A 47 -14.10 2.67 3.27
N GLN A 48 -14.37 3.51 4.28
CA GLN A 48 -15.72 4.08 4.50
C GLN A 48 -16.04 5.24 3.56
N HIS A 49 -15.09 5.64 2.71
CA HIS A 49 -15.28 6.70 1.73
C HIS A 49 -15.53 6.11 0.34
N ASP A 50 -16.81 6.06 -0.05
CA ASP A 50 -17.25 5.43 -1.31
C ASP A 50 -16.94 6.26 -2.57
N THR A 51 -16.47 7.49 -2.40
CA THR A 51 -16.26 8.45 -3.50
C THR A 51 -14.87 9.07 -3.46
N GLY A 52 -14.27 9.18 -4.64
CA GLY A 52 -12.97 9.75 -4.88
C GLY A 52 -11.83 8.75 -4.72
N ALA A 53 -10.65 9.30 -4.45
CA ALA A 53 -9.44 8.53 -4.27
C ALA A 53 -8.76 8.92 -2.96
N THR A 54 -8.10 7.95 -2.32
CA THR A 54 -7.23 8.20 -1.18
C THR A 54 -5.85 7.64 -1.46
N VAL A 55 -4.84 8.49 -1.28
CA VAL A 55 -3.42 8.11 -1.33
C VAL A 55 -2.74 8.46 -0.03
N PHE A 56 -1.63 7.77 0.27
CA PHE A 56 -0.88 8.00 1.50
C PHE A 56 0.42 8.74 1.19
N ALA A 57 0.66 9.82 1.92
CA ALA A 57 1.87 10.62 1.83
C ALA A 57 2.79 10.34 3.01
N TYR A 58 4.05 10.04 2.73
CA TYR A 58 5.08 9.76 3.72
C TYR A 58 6.27 10.69 3.54
N TYR A 59 6.84 11.17 4.65
CA TYR A 59 7.99 12.08 4.60
C TYR A 59 9.28 11.29 4.33
N VAL A 60 9.98 11.62 3.25
CA VAL A 60 11.23 10.97 2.83
C VAL A 60 12.39 11.95 2.69
N SER A 61 13.61 11.44 2.68
CA SER A 61 14.83 12.23 2.44
C SER A 61 15.14 12.45 0.95
N ASP A 62 14.64 11.58 0.09
CA ASP A 62 14.93 11.47 -1.35
C ASP A 62 13.64 11.48 -2.20
N PRO A 63 12.80 12.53 -2.11
CA PRO A 63 11.48 12.59 -2.75
C PRO A 63 11.52 12.52 -4.29
N GLU A 64 12.64 12.85 -4.93
CA GLU A 64 12.80 12.81 -6.40
C GLU A 64 12.64 11.41 -7.01
N ARG A 65 12.67 10.36 -6.20
CA ARG A 65 12.48 8.97 -6.64
C ARG A 65 11.00 8.58 -6.79
N TYR A 66 10.09 9.40 -6.29
CA TYR A 66 8.68 9.05 -6.10
C TYR A 66 7.75 10.08 -6.75
N GLY A 67 6.44 9.77 -6.75
CA GLY A 67 5.41 10.78 -6.93
C GLY A 67 5.39 11.71 -5.71
N VAL A 68 5.54 13.01 -5.90
CA VAL A 68 5.63 14.00 -4.80
C VAL A 68 4.36 14.81 -4.73
N VAL A 69 3.77 14.87 -3.54
CA VAL A 69 2.60 15.71 -3.25
C VAL A 69 2.99 16.98 -2.51
N SER A 70 2.57 18.13 -3.03
CA SER A 70 2.69 19.41 -2.29
C SER A 70 1.37 19.75 -1.61
N PHE A 71 1.44 20.60 -0.58
CA PHE A 71 0.28 21.00 0.20
C PHE A 71 0.19 22.53 0.28
N ASP A 72 -1.04 23.04 0.38
CA ASP A 72 -1.28 24.44 0.72
C ASP A 72 -1.11 24.70 2.24
N ALA A 73 -1.33 25.95 2.64
CA ALA A 73 -1.19 26.39 4.03
C ALA A 73 -2.18 25.70 5.00
N ASP A 74 -3.34 25.29 4.49
CA ASP A 74 -4.38 24.57 5.25
C ASP A 74 -4.13 23.05 5.27
N GLY A 75 -3.08 22.60 4.59
CA GLY A 75 -2.65 21.21 4.55
C GLY A 75 -3.35 20.35 3.49
N LYS A 76 -4.13 20.96 2.59
CA LYS A 76 -4.77 20.27 1.47
C LYS A 76 -3.78 20.06 0.32
N ALA A 77 -3.91 18.92 -0.38
CA ALA A 77 -3.05 18.61 -1.52
C ALA A 77 -3.23 19.66 -2.64
N LEU A 78 -2.11 20.23 -3.10
CA LEU A 78 -2.06 21.31 -4.07
C LEU A 78 -1.58 20.83 -5.45
N SER A 79 -0.54 20.01 -5.48
CA SER A 79 0.01 19.44 -6.72
C SER A 79 0.58 18.05 -6.52
N LEU A 80 0.64 17.28 -7.60
CA LEU A 80 1.31 15.99 -7.70
C LEU A 80 2.27 16.01 -8.89
N GLU A 81 3.48 15.49 -8.71
CA GLU A 81 4.50 15.42 -9.76
C GLU A 81 5.20 14.06 -9.69
N GLU A 82 5.33 13.38 -10.83
CA GLU A 82 6.04 12.09 -10.91
C GLU A 82 7.55 12.34 -11.02
N LYS A 83 8.32 11.81 -10.05
CA LYS A 83 9.79 11.86 -10.03
C LYS A 83 10.37 13.25 -10.38
N PRO A 84 9.98 14.32 -9.67
CA PRO A 84 10.39 15.66 -10.04
C PRO A 84 11.88 15.89 -9.79
N LYS A 85 12.56 16.57 -10.73
CA LYS A 85 13.96 16.98 -10.56
C LYS A 85 14.16 18.00 -9.43
N GLN A 86 13.14 18.80 -9.15
CA GLN A 86 13.12 19.81 -8.10
C GLN A 86 11.82 19.65 -7.29
N PRO A 87 11.80 18.73 -6.31
CA PRO A 87 10.60 18.38 -5.57
C PRO A 87 10.07 19.58 -4.78
N LYS A 88 8.75 19.81 -4.85
CA LYS A 88 8.06 20.90 -4.13
C LYS A 88 7.83 20.61 -2.64
N SER A 89 8.04 19.37 -2.21
CA SER A 89 7.92 18.93 -0.83
C SER A 89 8.74 17.64 -0.62
N ASN A 90 8.89 17.23 0.64
CA ASN A 90 9.50 15.94 1.00
C ASN A 90 8.46 14.82 1.20
N TYR A 91 7.22 15.01 0.74
CA TYR A 91 6.15 14.04 0.89
C TYR A 91 6.00 13.20 -0.38
N ALA A 92 6.49 11.97 -0.31
CA ALA A 92 6.30 10.96 -1.33
C ALA A 92 4.93 10.28 -1.18
N VAL A 93 4.26 10.05 -2.29
CA VAL A 93 3.09 9.18 -2.37
C VAL A 93 3.57 7.73 -2.31
N THR A 94 3.09 6.98 -1.32
CA THR A 94 3.47 5.57 -1.11
C THR A 94 2.77 4.65 -2.11
N GLY A 95 3.20 3.38 -2.18
CA GLY A 95 2.60 2.36 -3.03
C GLY A 95 1.26 1.79 -2.56
N LEU A 96 0.41 2.57 -1.90
CA LEU A 96 -0.93 2.17 -1.47
C LEU A 96 -1.97 3.22 -1.89
N TYR A 97 -3.00 2.76 -2.58
CA TYR A 97 -4.00 3.62 -3.21
C TYR A 97 -5.39 3.02 -3.05
N PHE A 98 -6.38 3.87 -2.81
CA PHE A 98 -7.80 3.51 -2.81
C PHE A 98 -8.52 4.38 -3.83
N TYR A 99 -9.38 3.80 -4.65
CA TYR A 99 -10.11 4.50 -5.69
C TYR A 99 -11.58 4.06 -5.73
N ASP A 100 -12.45 4.99 -6.12
CA ASP A 100 -13.85 4.70 -6.42
C ASP A 100 -14.03 4.03 -7.80
N HIS A 101 -15.29 3.88 -8.20
CA HIS A 101 -15.68 3.22 -9.45
C HIS A 101 -15.22 3.95 -10.73
N ASP A 102 -14.81 5.23 -10.66
CA ASP A 102 -14.33 5.98 -11.83
C ASP A 102 -12.93 5.49 -12.29
N ILE A 103 -12.25 4.66 -11.49
CA ILE A 103 -10.85 4.28 -11.68
C ILE A 103 -10.54 3.66 -13.04
N VAL A 104 -11.39 2.78 -13.55
CA VAL A 104 -11.13 2.09 -14.83
C VAL A 104 -11.21 3.07 -16.00
N ASP A 105 -12.18 3.98 -15.98
CA ASP A 105 -12.35 4.98 -17.04
C ASP A 105 -11.26 6.05 -16.99
N ILE A 106 -10.85 6.46 -15.78
CA ILE A 106 -9.70 7.35 -15.60
C ILE A 106 -8.43 6.68 -16.14
N ALA A 107 -8.19 5.40 -15.80
CA ALA A 107 -7.02 4.66 -16.28
C ALA A 107 -6.99 4.52 -17.82
N ARG A 108 -8.15 4.36 -18.47
CA ARG A 108 -8.25 4.33 -19.95
C ARG A 108 -7.89 5.67 -20.60
N ALA A 109 -8.08 6.78 -19.89
CA ALA A 109 -7.76 8.12 -20.38
C ALA A 109 -6.27 8.47 -20.22
N VAL A 110 -5.54 7.78 -19.34
CA VAL A 110 -4.09 7.98 -19.16
C VAL A 110 -3.35 7.73 -20.47
N ARG A 111 -2.29 8.50 -20.71
CA ARG A 111 -1.40 8.37 -21.86
C ARG A 111 -0.01 7.97 -21.38
N PRO A 112 0.76 7.23 -22.18
CA PRO A 112 2.13 6.89 -21.80
C PRO A 112 2.96 8.15 -21.53
N SER A 113 3.74 8.12 -20.45
CA SER A 113 4.66 9.20 -20.09
C SER A 113 5.83 9.29 -21.07
N ALA A 114 6.74 10.25 -20.85
CA ALA A 114 7.98 10.34 -21.62
C ALA A 114 8.86 9.06 -21.55
N ARG A 115 8.59 8.19 -20.57
CA ARG A 115 9.25 6.89 -20.40
C ARG A 115 8.48 5.72 -21.02
N GLY A 116 7.29 5.98 -21.58
CA GLY A 116 6.42 4.95 -22.15
C GLY A 116 5.56 4.20 -21.14
N GLU A 117 5.47 4.68 -19.90
CA GLU A 117 4.72 4.04 -18.81
C GLU A 117 3.36 4.74 -18.58
N LEU A 118 2.32 4.00 -18.23
CA LEU A 118 1.04 4.51 -17.74
C LEU A 118 1.18 4.83 -16.25
N GLU A 119 1.43 6.11 -15.95
CA GLU A 119 1.79 6.54 -14.60
C GLU A 119 0.57 6.56 -13.67
N ILE A 120 0.73 6.02 -12.46
CA ILE A 120 -0.28 6.14 -11.40
C ILE A 120 -0.44 7.60 -10.95
N THR A 121 0.61 8.41 -11.07
CA THR A 121 0.56 9.83 -10.75
C THR A 121 -0.40 10.59 -11.66
N ASP A 122 -0.54 10.20 -12.93
CA ASP A 122 -1.51 10.82 -13.84
C ASP A 122 -2.96 10.48 -13.44
N VAL A 123 -3.21 9.25 -12.97
CA VAL A 123 -4.49 8.88 -12.36
C VAL A 123 -4.79 9.77 -11.15
N ASN A 124 -3.81 9.91 -10.24
CA ASN A 124 -3.96 10.73 -9.05
C ASN A 124 -4.18 12.22 -9.38
N ILE A 125 -3.52 12.75 -10.41
CA ILE A 125 -3.74 14.11 -10.90
C ILE A 125 -5.16 14.30 -11.42
N ALA A 126 -5.74 13.29 -12.10
CA ALA A 126 -7.14 13.36 -12.55
C ALA A 126 -8.11 13.50 -11.36
N TYR A 127 -7.94 12.69 -10.30
CA TYR A 127 -8.72 12.82 -9.07
C TYR A 127 -8.46 14.16 -8.35
N LEU A 128 -7.22 14.64 -8.32
CA LEU A 128 -6.86 15.92 -7.71
C LEU A 128 -7.55 17.08 -8.43
N THR A 129 -7.53 17.08 -9.76
CA THR A 129 -8.17 18.10 -10.62
C THR A 129 -9.69 18.10 -10.42
N ALA A 130 -10.29 16.91 -10.27
CA ALA A 130 -11.71 16.75 -9.95
C ALA A 130 -12.05 17.12 -8.48
N LYS A 131 -11.06 17.52 -7.66
CA LYS A 131 -11.20 17.75 -6.20
C LYS A 131 -11.74 16.53 -5.44
N LYS A 132 -11.47 15.34 -5.98
CA LYS A 132 -11.85 14.04 -5.43
C LYS A 132 -10.67 13.28 -4.80
N LEU A 133 -9.46 13.85 -4.78
CA LEU A 133 -8.29 13.24 -4.14
C LEU A 133 -8.17 13.66 -2.67
N ARG A 134 -8.12 12.66 -1.79
CA ARG A 134 -7.71 12.76 -0.38
C ARG A 134 -6.29 12.27 -0.23
N VAL A 135 -5.52 12.94 0.63
CA VAL A 135 -4.13 12.57 0.92
C VAL A 135 -3.97 12.37 2.42
N GLU A 136 -3.84 11.11 2.83
CA GLU A 136 -3.61 10.72 4.21
C GLU A 136 -2.12 10.78 4.54
N ARG A 137 -1.73 11.63 5.50
CA ARG A 137 -0.32 11.78 5.87
C ARG A 137 0.07 10.75 6.93
N LEU A 138 0.93 9.82 6.56
CA LEU A 138 1.55 8.90 7.51
C LEU A 138 2.57 9.68 8.36
N ARG A 139 2.20 9.91 9.62
CA ARG A 139 2.98 10.71 10.57
C ARG A 139 4.18 9.93 11.10
N ARG A 140 5.00 10.60 11.93
CA ARG A 140 6.03 9.90 12.71
C ARG A 140 5.39 8.79 13.55
N GLY A 141 6.01 7.61 13.56
CA GLY A 141 5.48 6.41 14.21
C GLY A 141 5.09 5.31 13.21
N TYR A 142 4.81 5.68 11.96
CA TYR A 142 4.76 4.72 10.86
C TYR A 142 6.15 4.46 10.31
N ALA A 143 6.36 3.27 9.79
CA ALA A 143 7.46 2.95 8.88
C ALA A 143 6.86 2.53 7.53
N TRP A 144 7.33 3.21 6.49
CA TRP A 144 7.13 2.79 5.10
C TRP A 144 8.49 2.40 4.54
N LEU A 145 8.61 1.17 4.07
CA LEU A 145 9.84 0.59 3.55
C LEU A 145 9.58 0.12 2.12
N ASP A 146 10.15 0.85 1.16
CA ASP A 146 10.22 0.47 -0.24
C ASP A 146 11.47 -0.39 -0.45
N THR A 147 11.31 -1.58 -1.03
CA THR A 147 12.37 -2.59 -1.15
C THR A 147 13.08 -2.61 -2.51
N GLY A 148 12.97 -1.52 -3.29
CA GLY A 148 13.52 -1.40 -4.63
C GLY A 148 15.06 -1.47 -4.80
N THR A 149 15.85 -1.40 -3.71
CA THR A 149 17.32 -1.56 -3.75
C THR A 149 17.80 -2.65 -2.78
N GLN A 150 18.99 -3.21 -3.04
CA GLN A 150 19.61 -4.22 -2.16
C GLN A 150 19.76 -3.71 -0.71
N GLU A 151 20.18 -2.45 -0.54
CA GLU A 151 20.34 -1.82 0.77
C GLU A 151 18.99 -1.59 1.46
N SER A 152 17.98 -1.14 0.72
CA SER A 152 16.63 -0.96 1.27
C SER A 152 15.99 -2.28 1.70
N LEU A 153 16.21 -3.36 0.94
CA LEU A 153 15.74 -4.70 1.27
C LEU A 153 16.40 -5.23 2.56
N LEU A 154 17.71 -5.06 2.70
CA LEU A 154 18.43 -5.44 3.92
C LEU A 154 17.92 -4.64 5.14
N SER A 155 17.71 -3.35 4.96
CA SER A 155 17.17 -2.47 6.01
C SER A 155 15.77 -2.90 6.43
N ALA A 156 14.91 -3.26 5.48
CA ALA A 156 13.57 -3.76 5.75
C ALA A 156 13.59 -5.11 6.50
N ALA A 157 14.48 -6.02 6.10
CA ALA A 157 14.65 -7.30 6.79
C ALA A 157 15.12 -7.10 8.25
N ALA A 158 16.09 -6.23 8.47
CA ALA A 158 16.58 -5.90 9.81
C ALA A 158 15.50 -5.24 10.69
N PHE A 159 14.69 -4.36 10.09
CA PHE A 159 13.55 -3.74 10.78
C PHE A 159 12.54 -4.80 11.25
N VAL A 160 12.07 -5.66 10.35
CA VAL A 160 11.10 -6.72 10.67
C VAL A 160 11.67 -7.68 11.71
N GLN A 161 12.93 -8.11 11.55
CA GLN A 161 13.59 -8.99 12.53
C GLN A 161 13.61 -8.36 13.92
N THR A 162 14.01 -7.08 14.02
CA THR A 162 14.13 -6.37 15.30
C THR A 162 12.80 -6.27 16.03
N ILE A 163 11.74 -5.89 15.32
CA ILE A 163 10.40 -5.77 15.91
C ILE A 163 9.89 -7.14 16.37
N GLN A 164 9.95 -8.16 15.51
CA GLN A 164 9.45 -9.49 15.85
C GLN A 164 10.23 -10.13 17.00
N ALA A 165 11.55 -9.98 17.04
CA ALA A 165 12.38 -10.51 18.12
C ALA A 165 12.07 -9.83 19.47
N ARG A 166 11.74 -8.53 19.45
CA ARG A 166 11.45 -7.78 20.68
C ARG A 166 10.03 -7.99 21.20
N GLN A 167 9.05 -8.07 20.31
CA GLN A 167 7.64 -8.19 20.69
C GLN A 167 7.18 -9.64 20.80
N GLY A 168 7.85 -10.58 20.12
CA GLY A 168 7.40 -11.96 19.98
C GLY A 168 6.21 -12.12 19.02
N LEU A 169 5.68 -11.03 18.44
CA LEU A 169 4.58 -11.02 17.47
C LEU A 169 5.12 -10.90 16.06
N LYS A 170 4.41 -11.48 15.07
CA LYS A 170 4.81 -11.42 13.67
C LYS A 170 4.22 -10.20 12.96
N ILE A 171 4.98 -9.63 12.02
CA ILE A 171 4.47 -8.62 11.08
C ILE A 171 3.94 -9.37 9.85
N ALA A 172 2.73 -9.03 9.41
CA ALA A 172 2.10 -9.59 8.20
C ALA A 172 1.95 -11.13 8.20
N CYS A 173 1.66 -11.74 9.35
CA CYS A 173 1.24 -13.14 9.42
C CYS A 173 -0.20 -13.28 8.90
N ILE A 174 -0.37 -13.84 7.70
CA ILE A 174 -1.67 -13.85 6.99
C ILE A 174 -2.69 -14.72 7.74
N GLU A 175 -2.27 -15.85 8.29
CA GLU A 175 -3.13 -16.76 9.05
C GLU A 175 -3.61 -16.10 10.35
N GLU A 176 -2.74 -15.36 11.03
CA GLU A 176 -3.14 -14.60 12.22
C GLU A 176 -4.14 -13.50 11.87
N ILE A 177 -3.90 -12.75 10.78
CA ILE A 177 -4.83 -11.71 10.31
C ILE A 177 -6.19 -12.35 10.00
N ALA A 178 -6.22 -13.44 9.23
CA ALA A 178 -7.45 -14.14 8.89
C ALA A 178 -8.19 -14.66 10.13
N TYR A 179 -7.47 -15.21 11.10
CA TYR A 179 -8.04 -15.70 12.36
C TYR A 179 -8.66 -14.57 13.18
N ARG A 180 -7.91 -13.47 13.38
CA ARG A 180 -8.40 -12.29 14.13
C ARG A 180 -9.56 -11.58 13.44
N MET A 181 -9.62 -11.63 12.11
CA MET A 181 -10.75 -11.11 11.32
C MET A 181 -11.95 -12.07 11.27
N GLY A 182 -11.84 -13.29 11.81
CA GLY A 182 -12.91 -14.28 11.80
C GLY A 182 -13.14 -14.96 10.45
N TYR A 183 -12.17 -14.90 9.53
CA TYR A 183 -12.25 -15.58 8.23
C TYR A 183 -11.95 -17.08 8.33
N ILE A 184 -11.19 -17.46 9.35
CA ILE A 184 -10.89 -18.86 9.68
C ILE A 184 -11.06 -19.07 11.18
N ASP A 185 -11.34 -20.30 11.59
CA ASP A 185 -11.42 -20.72 12.98
C ASP A 185 -10.09 -21.29 13.51
N ALA A 186 -10.06 -21.56 14.82
CA ALA A 186 -8.89 -22.13 15.50
C ALA A 186 -8.45 -23.48 14.90
N GLU A 187 -9.39 -24.33 14.50
CA GLU A 187 -9.07 -25.64 13.92
C GLU A 187 -8.37 -25.48 12.56
N GLN A 188 -8.83 -24.54 11.74
CA GLN A 188 -8.20 -24.17 10.47
C GLN A 188 -6.79 -23.64 10.69
N VAL A 189 -6.56 -22.77 11.68
CA VAL A 189 -5.20 -22.29 12.02
C VAL A 189 -4.29 -23.44 12.42
N LEU A 190 -4.76 -24.35 13.28
CA LEU A 190 -3.97 -25.50 13.73
C LEU A 190 -3.62 -26.45 12.56
N ARG A 191 -4.54 -26.67 11.62
CA ARG A 191 -4.27 -27.44 10.39
C ARG A 191 -3.21 -26.78 9.50
N LEU A 192 -3.23 -25.44 9.39
CA LEU A 192 -2.20 -24.69 8.65
C LEU A 192 -0.84 -24.72 9.37
N ALA A 193 -0.85 -24.75 10.71
CA ALA A 193 0.35 -24.81 11.53
C ALA A 193 1.04 -26.19 11.52
N GLU A 194 0.29 -27.27 11.31
CA GLU A 194 0.78 -28.65 11.35
C GLU A 194 1.98 -28.92 10.41
N PRO A 195 1.92 -28.64 9.10
CA PRO A 195 3.05 -28.86 8.20
C PRO A 195 4.27 -27.98 8.53
N LEU A 196 4.05 -26.87 9.26
CA LEU A 196 5.09 -25.90 9.63
C LEU A 196 5.60 -26.11 11.07
N ALA A 197 5.11 -27.11 11.80
CA ALA A 197 5.32 -27.26 13.24
C ALA A 197 6.79 -27.39 13.67
N LYS A 198 7.69 -27.69 12.73
CA LYS A 198 9.14 -27.82 12.95
C LYS A 198 9.90 -26.49 12.85
N ASN A 199 9.26 -25.39 12.45
CA ASN A 199 9.89 -24.08 12.37
C ASN A 199 9.16 -23.04 13.24
N GLU A 200 9.82 -21.88 13.44
CA GLU A 200 9.29 -20.81 14.29
C GLU A 200 7.94 -20.25 13.82
N TYR A 201 7.61 -20.37 12.53
CA TYR A 201 6.34 -19.91 12.00
C TYR A 201 5.18 -20.81 12.44
N GLY A 202 5.32 -22.14 12.30
CA GLY A 202 4.29 -23.07 12.78
C GLY A 202 4.14 -23.06 14.30
N VAL A 203 5.24 -22.90 15.04
CA VAL A 203 5.18 -22.73 16.50
C VAL A 203 4.41 -21.46 16.88
N TYR A 204 4.64 -20.36 16.18
CA TYR A 204 3.89 -19.12 16.38
C TYR A 204 2.39 -19.28 16.11
N LEU A 205 2.02 -19.93 15.01
CA LEU A 205 0.61 -20.16 14.67
C LEU A 205 -0.15 -20.99 15.72
N LYS A 206 0.51 -21.96 16.36
CA LYS A 206 -0.11 -22.70 17.47
C LYS A 206 -0.30 -21.80 18.69
N ARG A 207 0.73 -21.01 19.02
CA ARG A 207 0.71 -20.13 20.18
C ARG A 207 -0.41 -19.08 20.11
N ILE A 208 -0.67 -18.48 18.93
CA ILE A 208 -1.75 -17.49 18.79
C ILE A 208 -3.15 -18.08 19.02
N VAL A 209 -3.34 -19.38 18.80
CA VAL A 209 -4.61 -20.07 19.09
C VAL A 209 -4.77 -20.27 20.59
N ASP A 210 -3.68 -20.61 21.30
CA ASP A 210 -3.69 -20.83 22.74
C ASP A 210 -3.83 -19.53 23.57
N GLU A 211 -3.44 -18.38 23.01
CA GLU A 211 -3.45 -17.07 23.66
C GLU A 211 -4.78 -16.28 23.49
N MET A 212 -5.71 -16.75 22.63
CA MET A 212 -7.01 -16.10 22.35
C MET A 212 -8.17 -16.81 23.03
#